data_AF-A0A2T2R3E2-F1
#
_entry.id   AF-A0A2T2R3E2-F1
#
_cell.length_a   1.000
_cell.length_b   1.000
_cell.length_c   1.000
_cell.angle_alpha   90.00
_cell.angle_beta   90.00
_cell.angle_gamma   90.00
#
_symmetry.space_group_name_H-M   'P 1'
#
loop_
_entity.id
_entity.type
_entity.pdbx_description
1 polymer ?
#
loop_
_entity_poly.entity_id
_entity_poly.type
_entity_poly.pdbx_seq_one_letter_code
_entity_poly.pdbx_strand_id
1 'polypeptide(L)'
;MTDLLNATKRTIAWSVVGITAVVSLLAAAVLSPTVAMSQTQCPSLQSGDLVQFGDSSSVYMLNDNLERLYFPKAEVFNSWFEDYSGVNKVPKTCSSVFPSASSVPTGVVHRPGSALITTQVTNDIFAVGPNNTLRKLDNPQIAEALYGVDWKSQIVDVADVYRPDYVNTGSDITSKTPHNGMLVTKSDSNKVYHVMNGELSEVTGSIPSHLMEDVETVSDSVFNSLPMSGSTVTSASITDNPLQAGQSSQQNNNNNNNNNNNNNNTTTAQSDLNLSLSANTPQSQTIPASSTHVGYLKFNATAGNQAVTLNNIDVQRFGLGNEDDFGDVWLEVNGEP
;
A
#
# COMPACT_ATOMS: atom_id res chain seq x y z
N MET A 1 -6.78 -48.52 103.20
CA MET A 1 -6.27 -47.18 103.55
C MET A 1 -6.54 -46.25 102.38
N THR A 2 -7.24 -45.12 102.49
CA THR A 2 -8.18 -44.62 103.54
C THR A 2 -8.73 -43.31 102.99
N ASP A 3 -9.99 -42.97 103.24
CA ASP A 3 -10.56 -41.66 102.90
C ASP A 3 -9.85 -40.50 103.62
N LEU A 4 -9.87 -39.31 103.00
CA LEU A 4 -9.94 -37.96 103.61
C LEU A 4 -9.90 -36.92 102.46
N LEU A 5 -11.04 -36.45 101.95
CA LEU A 5 -11.76 -35.24 102.39
C LEU A 5 -10.90 -33.96 102.57
N ASN A 6 -11.16 -32.96 101.70
CA ASN A 6 -11.37 -31.51 101.93
C ASN A 6 -10.46 -30.75 102.95
N ALA A 7 -10.08 -29.47 102.76
CA ALA A 7 -10.83 -28.36 102.17
C ALA A 7 -10.00 -27.04 102.05
N THR A 8 -10.46 -26.07 101.21
CA THR A 8 -10.29 -24.58 101.36
C THR A 8 -8.85 -23.99 101.27
N LYS A 9 -8.50 -22.70 101.01
CA LYS A 9 -9.09 -21.34 100.81
C LYS A 9 -8.21 -20.60 99.72
N ARG A 10 -8.47 -19.43 99.09
CA ARG A 10 -9.62 -18.49 98.93
C ARG A 10 -9.41 -17.55 97.70
N THR A 11 -10.28 -17.66 96.70
CA THR A 11 -11.01 -16.57 95.98
C THR A 11 -10.55 -15.08 96.05
N ILE A 12 -10.28 -14.47 94.87
CA ILE A 12 -10.58 -13.08 94.42
C ILE A 12 -10.78 -13.22 92.88
N ALA A 13 -11.97 -13.04 92.26
CA ALA A 13 -12.64 -11.80 91.81
C ALA A 13 -11.77 -10.91 90.88
N TRP A 14 -12.24 -10.25 89.81
CA TRP A 14 -13.57 -9.75 89.42
C TRP A 14 -13.95 -10.10 87.96
N SER A 15 -15.14 -9.66 87.49
CA SER A 15 -15.66 -9.78 86.10
C SER A 15 -15.11 -8.67 85.16
N VAL A 16 -15.38 -8.66 83.84
CA VAL A 16 -16.64 -8.22 83.19
C VAL A 16 -16.79 -8.77 81.75
N VAL A 17 -18.04 -9.10 81.39
CA VAL A 17 -18.73 -9.22 80.07
C VAL A 17 -17.89 -9.08 78.76
N GLY A 18 -18.07 -10.01 77.80
CA GLY A 18 -17.33 -9.99 76.52
C GLY A 18 -17.90 -10.70 75.27
N ILE A 19 -19.19 -11.07 75.20
CA ILE A 19 -19.93 -11.51 73.99
C ILE A 19 -19.48 -12.83 73.29
N THR A 20 -20.45 -13.69 72.96
CA THR A 20 -20.26 -14.86 72.08
C THR A 20 -20.10 -14.46 70.61
N ALA A 21 -18.91 -14.65 70.04
CA ALA A 21 -18.68 -14.53 68.59
C ALA A 21 -18.97 -15.87 67.88
N VAL A 22 -19.79 -15.84 66.83
CA VAL A 22 -20.34 -17.01 66.14
C VAL A 22 -19.29 -17.72 65.28
N VAL A 23 -19.28 -19.06 65.28
CA VAL A 23 -18.56 -19.84 64.27
C VAL A 23 -19.34 -19.80 62.95
N SER A 24 -18.82 -19.05 61.97
CA SER A 24 -19.38 -18.97 60.61
C SER A 24 -18.32 -19.28 59.58
N LEU A 25 -18.54 -20.35 58.80
CA LEU A 25 -17.65 -20.82 57.73
C LEU A 25 -17.74 -19.88 56.52
N LEU A 26 -16.82 -18.92 56.40
CA LEU A 26 -16.64 -18.11 55.19
C LEU A 26 -15.16 -18.03 54.76
N ALA A 27 -14.56 -19.21 54.54
CA ALA A 27 -13.38 -19.33 53.67
C ALA A 27 -13.83 -19.20 52.20
N ALA A 28 -14.39 -18.04 51.85
CA ALA A 28 -14.78 -17.71 50.48
C ALA A 28 -13.50 -17.53 49.66
N ALA A 29 -13.10 -18.59 48.96
CA ALA A 29 -12.03 -18.52 47.97
C ALA A 29 -12.48 -17.57 46.85
N VAL A 30 -11.97 -16.32 46.90
CA VAL A 30 -12.23 -15.33 45.86
C VAL A 30 -11.41 -15.71 44.63
N LEU A 31 -11.88 -16.73 43.92
CA LEU A 31 -11.59 -16.97 42.52
C LEU A 31 -12.23 -15.83 41.72
N SER A 32 -11.61 -14.65 41.80
CA SER A 32 -11.79 -13.61 40.80
C SER A 32 -11.55 -14.28 39.45
N PRO A 33 -12.52 -14.31 38.52
CA PRO A 33 -12.22 -14.71 37.17
C PRO A 33 -11.22 -13.69 36.65
N THR A 34 -9.95 -14.11 36.51
CA THR A 34 -8.97 -13.38 35.73
C THR A 34 -9.45 -13.45 34.29
N VAL A 35 -10.35 -12.53 33.93
CA VAL A 35 -10.55 -12.14 32.56
C VAL A 35 -9.18 -11.73 32.07
N ALA A 36 -8.54 -12.64 31.33
CA ALA A 36 -7.40 -12.32 30.53
C ALA A 36 -7.92 -11.28 29.53
N MET A 37 -7.72 -10.02 29.87
CA MET A 37 -7.88 -8.92 28.94
C MET A 37 -6.87 -9.22 27.85
N SER A 38 -7.32 -9.88 26.77
CA SER A 38 -6.56 -9.94 25.54
C SER A 38 -6.26 -8.50 25.19
N GLN A 39 -5.01 -8.10 25.43
CA GLN A 39 -4.43 -6.95 24.75
C GLN A 39 -4.60 -7.29 23.29
N THR A 40 -5.57 -6.67 22.63
CA THR A 40 -5.95 -7.02 21.27
C THR A 40 -4.82 -6.58 20.36
N GLN A 41 -3.84 -7.48 20.21
CA GLN A 41 -2.60 -7.23 19.55
C GLN A 41 -2.89 -6.86 18.10
N CYS A 42 -2.36 -5.70 17.70
CA CYS A 42 -2.51 -5.23 16.34
C CYS A 42 -1.76 -6.17 15.40
N PRO A 43 -2.33 -6.52 14.23
CA PRO A 43 -1.63 -7.32 13.25
C PRO A 43 -0.35 -6.60 12.82
N SER A 44 0.70 -7.37 12.50
CA SER A 44 1.82 -6.83 11.75
C SER A 44 1.34 -6.60 10.31
N LEU A 45 1.57 -5.39 9.80
CA LEU A 45 1.16 -4.92 8.48
C LEU A 45 2.28 -4.06 7.88
N GLN A 46 2.29 -3.90 6.56
CA GLN A 46 3.33 -3.23 5.78
C GLN A 46 2.75 -2.13 4.86
N SER A 47 3.64 -1.39 4.19
CA SER A 47 3.24 -0.45 3.12
C SER A 47 2.46 -1.17 2.02
N GLY A 48 1.40 -0.55 1.52
CA GLY A 48 0.47 -1.13 0.55
C GLY A 48 -0.67 -1.98 1.15
N ASP A 49 -0.59 -2.42 2.42
CA ASP A 49 -1.67 -3.20 3.02
C ASP A 49 -2.97 -2.38 3.13
N LEU A 50 -4.08 -2.98 2.71
CA LEU A 50 -5.42 -2.44 2.88
C LEU A 50 -5.97 -2.76 4.28
N VAL A 51 -6.62 -1.80 4.93
CA VAL A 51 -7.14 -1.93 6.30
C VAL A 51 -8.55 -1.38 6.50
N GLN A 52 -9.35 -2.06 7.32
CA GLN A 52 -10.68 -1.66 7.79
C GLN A 52 -10.72 -1.70 9.33
N PHE A 53 -11.12 -0.61 9.99
CA PHE A 53 -11.09 -0.52 11.46
C PHE A 53 -12.42 -0.91 12.12
N GLY A 54 -12.48 -2.14 12.64
CA GLY A 54 -13.70 -2.74 13.18
C GLY A 54 -14.81 -2.80 12.11
N ASP A 55 -16.04 -2.48 12.50
CA ASP A 55 -17.20 -2.45 11.60
C ASP A 55 -17.35 -1.12 10.82
N SER A 56 -16.27 -0.36 10.65
CA SER A 56 -16.27 0.87 9.85
C SER A 56 -16.47 0.57 8.36
N SER A 57 -17.25 1.38 7.64
CA SER A 57 -17.35 1.30 6.18
C SER A 57 -16.13 1.87 5.44
N SER A 58 -15.23 2.57 6.14
CA SER A 58 -14.01 3.14 5.55
C SER A 58 -12.89 2.12 5.45
N VAL A 59 -12.40 1.92 4.23
CA VAL A 59 -11.13 1.25 3.91
C VAL A 59 -10.03 2.30 3.76
N TYR A 60 -8.81 1.93 4.12
CA TYR A 60 -7.60 2.73 3.95
C TYR A 60 -6.47 1.87 3.39
N MET A 61 -5.44 2.50 2.82
CA MET A 61 -4.17 1.85 2.47
C MET A 61 -3.06 2.39 3.36
N LEU A 62 -2.10 1.56 3.78
CA LEU A 62 -0.93 2.01 4.53
C LEU A 62 0.20 2.51 3.60
N ASN A 63 0.93 3.55 4.00
CA ASN A 63 2.16 4.00 3.31
C ASN A 63 3.44 3.41 3.96
N ASP A 64 4.61 3.82 3.47
CA ASP A 64 5.93 3.43 3.98
C ASP A 64 6.15 3.75 5.47
N ASN A 65 5.41 4.72 6.03
CA ASN A 65 5.45 5.09 7.45
C ASN A 65 4.41 4.33 8.30
N LEU A 66 3.63 3.41 7.70
CA LEU A 66 2.43 2.77 8.25
C LEU A 66 1.31 3.76 8.64
N GLU A 67 1.32 4.96 8.07
CA GLU A 67 0.19 5.89 8.13
C GLU A 67 -0.90 5.46 7.14
N ARG A 68 -2.17 5.60 7.53
CA ARG A 68 -3.33 5.26 6.69
C ARG A 68 -3.72 6.43 5.78
N LEU A 69 -3.81 6.16 4.48
CA LEU A 69 -4.39 7.03 3.45
C LEU A 69 -5.84 6.62 3.18
N TYR A 70 -6.74 7.58 3.01
CA TYR A 70 -8.16 7.32 2.72
C TYR A 70 -8.43 7.11 1.24
N PHE A 71 -9.49 6.35 0.91
CA PHE A 71 -10.08 6.38 -0.43
C PHE A 71 -11.23 7.41 -0.45
N PRO A 72 -11.17 8.47 -1.29
CA PRO A 72 -12.18 9.54 -1.30
C PRO A 72 -13.60 9.06 -1.66
N LYS A 73 -13.69 8.03 -2.52
CA LYS A 73 -14.90 7.36 -3.00
C LYS A 73 -14.58 5.90 -3.33
N ALA A 74 -15.59 5.04 -3.42
CA ALA A 74 -15.44 3.67 -3.91
C ALA A 74 -14.90 3.60 -5.35
N GLU A 75 -15.26 4.57 -6.21
CA GLU A 75 -14.75 4.74 -7.58
C GLU A 75 -13.21 4.80 -7.63
N VAL A 76 -12.58 5.40 -6.62
CA VAL A 76 -11.10 5.47 -6.51
C VAL A 76 -10.52 4.11 -6.14
N PHE A 77 -11.13 3.40 -5.18
CA PHE A 77 -10.72 2.05 -4.78
C PHE A 77 -10.82 1.08 -5.97
N ASN A 78 -11.97 1.06 -6.66
CA ASN A 78 -12.24 0.20 -7.79
C ASN A 78 -11.29 0.44 -8.98
N SER A 79 -10.72 1.64 -9.14
CA SER A 79 -9.71 1.87 -10.20
C SER A 79 -8.38 1.14 -9.96
N TRP A 80 -8.14 0.66 -8.74
CA TRP A 80 -6.92 -0.09 -8.36
C TRP A 80 -7.20 -1.56 -8.00
N PHE A 81 -8.34 -1.87 -7.39
CA PHE A 81 -8.65 -3.19 -6.82
C PHE A 81 -9.98 -3.74 -7.34
N GLU A 82 -9.99 -5.02 -7.71
CA GLU A 82 -11.19 -5.72 -8.20
C GLU A 82 -12.28 -5.85 -7.14
N ASP A 83 -11.90 -6.14 -5.89
CA ASP A 83 -12.83 -6.24 -4.77
C ASP A 83 -12.17 -5.94 -3.40
N TYR A 84 -12.93 -6.12 -2.33
CA TYR A 84 -12.50 -5.89 -0.95
C TYR A 84 -11.86 -7.13 -0.28
N SER A 85 -11.51 -8.19 -1.02
CA SER A 85 -10.97 -9.44 -0.44
C SER A 85 -9.60 -9.27 0.20
N GLY A 86 -8.78 -8.35 -0.32
CA GLY A 86 -7.46 -8.00 0.24
C GLY A 86 -7.49 -7.10 1.48
N VAL A 87 -8.66 -6.74 2.02
CA VAL A 87 -8.78 -5.78 3.13
C VAL A 87 -8.62 -6.47 4.49
N ASN A 88 -7.54 -6.14 5.20
CA ASN A 88 -7.28 -6.61 6.56
C ASN A 88 -8.26 -5.96 7.55
N LYS A 89 -8.99 -6.80 8.31
CA LYS A 89 -9.88 -6.31 9.38
C LYS A 89 -9.07 -6.07 10.67
N VAL A 90 -8.83 -4.80 10.96
CA VAL A 90 -8.01 -4.33 12.06
C VAL A 90 -8.89 -3.91 13.25
N PRO A 91 -8.60 -4.32 14.48
CA PRO A 91 -9.33 -3.87 15.67
C PRO A 91 -9.28 -2.34 15.85
N LYS A 92 -10.41 -1.71 16.20
CA LYS A 92 -10.52 -0.23 16.32
C LYS A 92 -9.53 0.37 17.34
N THR A 93 -9.10 -0.41 18.33
CA THR A 93 -8.04 -0.07 19.30
C THR A 93 -6.68 0.21 18.66
N CYS A 94 -6.42 -0.32 17.46
CA CYS A 94 -5.16 -0.15 16.73
C CYS A 94 -5.10 1.12 15.88
N SER A 95 -6.14 1.97 15.93
CA SER A 95 -6.22 3.22 15.14
C SER A 95 -5.19 4.29 15.55
N SER A 96 -4.44 4.07 16.64
CA SER A 96 -3.25 4.85 17.04
C SER A 96 -1.92 4.22 16.64
N VAL A 97 -1.89 2.93 16.27
CA VAL A 97 -0.71 2.25 15.69
C VAL A 97 -0.57 2.61 14.21
N PHE A 98 -1.71 2.77 13.53
CA PHE A 98 -1.81 3.18 12.14
C PHE A 98 -2.47 4.59 12.06
N PRO A 99 -1.74 5.67 12.39
CA PRO A 99 -2.28 7.04 12.40
C PRO A 99 -2.69 7.49 11.00
N SER A 100 -3.52 8.53 10.89
CA SER A 100 -3.82 9.14 9.58
C SER A 100 -2.58 9.80 8.98
N ALA A 101 -2.40 9.71 7.66
CA ALA A 101 -1.31 10.35 6.94
C ALA A 101 -1.16 11.84 7.29
N SER A 102 0.04 12.23 7.72
CA SER A 102 0.40 13.58 8.17
C SER A 102 0.93 14.48 7.05
N SER A 103 1.28 13.89 5.90
CA SER A 103 1.84 14.56 4.73
C SER A 103 1.05 14.22 3.47
N VAL A 104 1.04 15.12 2.49
CA VAL A 104 0.40 14.91 1.17
C VAL A 104 1.25 13.96 0.32
N PRO A 105 0.68 12.95 -0.38
CA PRO A 105 -0.75 12.65 -0.47
C PRO A 105 -1.31 11.99 0.81
N THR A 106 -2.46 12.50 1.26
CA THR A 106 -3.20 12.00 2.44
C THR A 106 -4.32 11.02 2.08
N GLY A 107 -4.77 11.08 0.83
CA GLY A 107 -5.71 10.15 0.21
C GLY A 107 -5.09 9.47 -1.01
N VAL A 108 -5.66 8.33 -1.37
CA VAL A 108 -5.38 7.62 -2.63
C VAL A 108 -6.16 8.31 -3.75
N VAL A 109 -5.53 8.47 -4.91
CA VAL A 109 -6.14 9.07 -6.11
C VAL A 109 -6.55 7.99 -7.12
N HIS A 110 -7.37 8.35 -8.12
CA HIS A 110 -7.70 7.43 -9.23
C HIS A 110 -6.44 6.90 -9.92
N ARG A 111 -6.53 5.69 -10.49
CA ARG A 111 -5.45 5.11 -11.29
C ARG A 111 -5.15 6.00 -12.51
N PRO A 112 -3.88 6.17 -12.91
CA PRO A 112 -3.54 6.85 -14.16
C PRO A 112 -4.33 6.27 -15.33
N GLY A 113 -4.95 7.13 -16.14
CA GLY A 113 -5.80 6.75 -17.27
C GLY A 113 -7.22 6.28 -16.95
N SER A 114 -7.60 6.00 -15.69
CA SER A 114 -8.92 5.42 -15.34
C SER A 114 -10.05 6.44 -15.12
N ALA A 115 -9.78 7.74 -15.29
CA ALA A 115 -10.75 8.79 -14.96
C ALA A 115 -10.44 10.11 -15.67
N LEU A 116 -11.51 10.84 -16.00
CA LEU A 116 -11.47 12.27 -16.21
C LEU A 116 -11.97 12.98 -14.96
N ILE A 117 -11.32 14.07 -14.58
CA ILE A 117 -11.58 14.78 -13.32
C ILE A 117 -11.92 16.23 -13.61
N THR A 118 -12.94 16.73 -12.90
CA THR A 118 -13.19 18.17 -12.72
C THR A 118 -13.32 18.47 -11.23
N THR A 119 -13.45 19.75 -10.90
CA THR A 119 -13.74 20.23 -9.55
C THR A 119 -14.82 21.31 -9.62
N GLN A 120 -15.60 21.46 -8.54
CA GLN A 120 -16.69 22.45 -8.45
C GLN A 120 -16.25 23.92 -8.60
N VAL A 121 -14.94 24.19 -8.63
CA VAL A 121 -14.35 25.52 -8.80
C VAL A 121 -13.83 25.79 -10.23
N THR A 122 -13.83 24.81 -11.13
CA THR A 122 -13.35 24.95 -12.52
C THR A 122 -14.30 24.34 -13.55
N ASN A 123 -14.21 24.79 -14.81
CA ASN A 123 -14.77 24.06 -15.96
C ASN A 123 -13.71 23.27 -16.74
N ASP A 124 -12.49 23.17 -16.21
CA ASP A 124 -11.36 22.48 -16.83
C ASP A 124 -11.45 20.98 -16.54
N ILE A 125 -11.26 20.16 -17.58
CA ILE A 125 -11.24 18.70 -17.46
C ILE A 125 -9.80 18.22 -17.49
N PHE A 126 -9.44 17.37 -16.53
CA PHE A 126 -8.10 16.84 -16.35
C PHE A 126 -8.09 15.33 -16.51
N ALA A 127 -7.15 14.82 -17.29
CA ALA A 127 -6.78 13.41 -17.27
C ALA A 127 -5.87 13.12 -16.07
N VAL A 128 -6.04 11.94 -15.46
CA VAL A 128 -5.12 11.44 -14.42
C VAL A 128 -3.92 10.77 -15.07
N GLY A 129 -2.71 11.21 -14.72
CA GLY A 129 -1.45 10.61 -15.12
C GLY A 129 -0.60 10.13 -13.92
N PRO A 130 0.49 9.39 -14.16
CA PRO A 130 1.35 8.82 -13.11
C PRO A 130 1.93 9.86 -12.15
N ASN A 131 2.39 9.42 -10.98
CA ASN A 131 2.88 10.25 -9.88
C ASN A 131 1.80 11.25 -9.37
N ASN A 132 0.54 10.83 -9.29
CA ASN A 132 -0.60 11.66 -8.86
C ASN A 132 -0.71 12.97 -9.66
N THR A 133 -0.49 12.91 -10.97
CA THR A 133 -0.46 14.08 -11.84
C THR A 133 -1.82 14.35 -12.46
N LEU A 134 -2.32 15.59 -12.42
CA LEU A 134 -3.38 16.03 -13.33
C LEU A 134 -2.79 16.72 -14.57
N ARG A 135 -3.36 16.40 -15.74
CA ARG A 135 -3.03 17.00 -17.03
C ARG A 135 -4.30 17.54 -17.68
N LYS A 136 -4.37 18.84 -17.94
CA LYS A 136 -5.57 19.45 -18.55
C LYS A 136 -5.76 18.95 -20.00
N LEU A 137 -7.00 18.67 -20.39
CA LEU A 137 -7.39 18.48 -21.78
C LEU A 137 -7.62 19.85 -22.43
N ASP A 138 -6.89 20.17 -23.50
CA ASP A 138 -6.98 21.48 -24.17
C ASP A 138 -8.35 21.75 -24.80
N ASN A 139 -8.97 20.72 -25.42
CA ASN A 139 -10.26 20.86 -26.09
C ASN A 139 -11.09 19.55 -26.13
N PRO A 140 -12.43 19.64 -26.30
CA PRO A 140 -13.32 18.48 -26.41
C PRO A 140 -12.97 17.47 -27.51
N GLN A 141 -12.37 17.92 -28.62
CA GLN A 141 -12.03 17.07 -29.75
C GLN A 141 -10.80 16.19 -29.49
N ILE A 142 -10.00 16.51 -28.46
CA ILE A 142 -8.98 15.61 -27.90
C ILE A 142 -9.64 14.60 -26.97
N ALA A 143 -10.51 15.05 -26.06
CA ALA A 143 -11.25 14.17 -25.15
C ALA A 143 -12.01 13.06 -25.92
N GLU A 144 -12.79 13.45 -26.93
CA GLU A 144 -13.54 12.54 -27.81
C GLU A 144 -12.67 11.56 -28.61
N ALA A 145 -11.40 11.91 -28.87
CA ALA A 145 -10.47 11.07 -29.62
C ALA A 145 -9.67 10.10 -28.74
N LEU A 146 -9.63 10.33 -27.42
CA LEU A 146 -8.92 9.51 -26.45
C LEU A 146 -9.87 8.65 -25.60
N TYR A 147 -11.08 9.15 -25.33
CA TYR A 147 -12.07 8.58 -24.39
C TYR A 147 -13.44 8.30 -25.04
N GLY A 148 -13.47 8.17 -26.37
CA GLY A 148 -14.67 7.94 -27.16
C GLY A 148 -15.72 9.08 -27.13
N VAL A 149 -16.84 8.86 -27.81
CA VAL A 149 -17.92 9.86 -27.95
C VAL A 149 -18.61 10.20 -26.62
N ASP A 150 -18.66 9.25 -25.70
CA ASP A 150 -19.35 9.35 -24.40
C ASP A 150 -18.41 9.75 -23.24
N TRP A 151 -17.20 10.26 -23.54
CA TRP A 151 -16.18 10.69 -22.56
C TRP A 151 -16.71 11.55 -21.40
N LYS A 152 -17.78 12.32 -21.63
CA LYS A 152 -18.42 13.16 -20.61
C LYS A 152 -19.06 12.37 -19.46
N SER A 153 -19.39 11.09 -19.68
CA SER A 153 -19.88 10.18 -18.64
C SER A 153 -18.79 9.74 -17.67
N GLN A 154 -17.52 9.84 -18.06
CA GLN A 154 -16.33 9.50 -17.27
C GLN A 154 -15.82 10.68 -16.40
N ILE A 155 -16.48 11.85 -16.47
CA ILE A 155 -16.05 13.02 -15.70
C ILE A 155 -16.49 12.85 -14.24
N VAL A 156 -15.53 12.56 -13.38
CA VAL A 156 -15.70 12.53 -11.93
C VAL A 156 -15.58 13.95 -11.37
N ASP A 157 -16.62 14.44 -10.70
CA ASP A 157 -16.51 15.62 -9.82
C ASP A 157 -15.77 15.21 -8.54
N VAL A 158 -14.61 15.84 -8.33
CA VAL A 158 -13.77 15.70 -7.14
C VAL A 158 -13.90 16.97 -6.30
N ALA A 159 -14.39 16.80 -5.07
CA ALA A 159 -14.50 17.89 -4.12
C ALA A 159 -13.11 18.50 -3.83
N ASP A 160 -13.05 19.84 -3.77
CA ASP A 160 -11.81 20.61 -3.71
C ASP A 160 -10.88 20.21 -2.55
N VAL A 161 -11.44 19.73 -1.43
CA VAL A 161 -10.69 19.18 -0.29
C VAL A 161 -9.78 17.99 -0.63
N TYR A 162 -10.09 17.23 -1.69
CA TYR A 162 -9.29 16.10 -2.18
C TYR A 162 -8.36 16.48 -3.34
N ARG A 163 -8.45 17.71 -3.86
CA ARG A 163 -7.58 18.21 -4.94
C ARG A 163 -6.08 18.23 -4.58
N PRO A 164 -5.65 18.42 -3.31
CA PRO A 164 -4.23 18.36 -2.93
C PRO A 164 -3.55 16.99 -3.07
N ASP A 165 -4.31 15.88 -3.00
CA ASP A 165 -3.74 14.52 -3.14
C ASP A 165 -3.21 14.28 -4.57
N TYR A 166 -3.72 15.03 -5.56
CA TYR A 166 -3.17 15.17 -6.91
C TYR A 166 -1.98 16.15 -6.90
N VAL A 167 -0.89 15.68 -6.29
CA VAL A 167 0.31 16.47 -5.93
C VAL A 167 0.93 17.19 -7.13
N ASN A 168 0.86 16.60 -8.32
CA ASN A 168 1.55 17.10 -9.52
C ASN A 168 0.59 17.71 -10.54
N THR A 169 1.08 18.73 -11.26
CA THR A 169 0.41 19.31 -12.43
C THR A 169 1.33 19.15 -13.64
N GLY A 170 0.90 18.34 -14.61
CA GLY A 170 1.65 18.06 -15.82
C GLY A 170 1.24 18.97 -16.98
N SER A 171 1.98 18.92 -18.08
CA SER A 171 1.64 19.68 -19.29
C SER A 171 0.31 19.26 -19.89
N ASP A 172 -0.45 20.22 -20.40
CA ASP A 172 -1.72 20.02 -21.08
C ASP A 172 -1.61 18.98 -22.22
N ILE A 173 -2.68 18.23 -22.43
CA ILE A 173 -2.84 17.27 -23.53
C ILE A 173 -3.42 18.05 -24.71
N THR A 174 -2.53 18.43 -25.63
CA THR A 174 -2.80 19.28 -26.80
C THR A 174 -2.83 18.48 -28.12
N SER A 175 -2.75 17.16 -28.06
CA SER A 175 -2.72 16.27 -29.23
C SER A 175 -3.57 15.01 -29.02
N LYS A 176 -3.99 14.38 -30.13
CA LYS A 176 -4.78 13.14 -30.15
C LYS A 176 -3.88 11.90 -30.03
N THR A 177 -3.04 11.90 -29.01
CA THR A 177 -2.07 10.85 -28.70
C THR A 177 -2.37 10.31 -27.31
N PRO A 178 -2.55 8.99 -27.10
CA PRO A 178 -2.80 8.42 -25.79
C PRO A 178 -1.70 8.79 -24.80
N HIS A 179 -2.06 9.02 -23.54
CA HIS A 179 -1.11 9.42 -22.50
C HIS A 179 -0.80 8.28 -21.53
N ASN A 180 0.32 8.41 -20.82
CA ASN A 180 0.75 7.45 -19.79
C ASN A 180 -0.39 7.14 -18.79
N GLY A 181 -0.63 5.85 -18.55
CA GLY A 181 -1.69 5.29 -17.70
C GLY A 181 -2.90 4.73 -18.47
N MET A 182 -3.19 5.24 -19.67
CA MET A 182 -4.34 4.77 -20.46
C MET A 182 -4.23 3.27 -20.81
N LEU A 183 -5.36 2.56 -20.73
CA LEU A 183 -5.52 1.27 -21.38
C LEU A 183 -6.26 1.50 -22.69
N VAL A 184 -5.73 0.99 -23.80
CA VAL A 184 -6.32 1.21 -25.13
C VAL A 184 -6.47 -0.09 -25.92
N THR A 185 -7.49 -0.15 -26.76
CA THR A 185 -7.68 -1.16 -27.81
C THR A 185 -8.07 -0.49 -29.12
N LYS A 186 -8.14 -1.28 -30.19
CA LYS A 186 -8.70 -0.90 -31.48
C LYS A 186 -10.04 -1.62 -31.68
N SER A 187 -10.97 -1.03 -32.42
CA SER A 187 -12.32 -1.57 -32.61
C SER A 187 -12.38 -3.03 -33.08
N ASP A 188 -11.42 -3.44 -33.91
CA ASP A 188 -11.31 -4.81 -34.45
C ASP A 188 -10.26 -5.67 -33.71
N SER A 189 -9.92 -5.33 -32.45
CA SER A 189 -8.89 -5.98 -31.62
C SER A 189 -9.45 -6.53 -30.31
N ASN A 190 -9.04 -7.76 -29.96
CA ASN A 190 -9.23 -8.34 -28.63
C ASN A 190 -8.01 -8.18 -27.71
N LYS A 191 -6.93 -7.52 -28.17
CA LYS A 191 -5.74 -7.18 -27.39
C LYS A 191 -5.87 -5.78 -26.80
N VAL A 192 -5.59 -5.66 -25.51
CA VAL A 192 -5.49 -4.39 -24.77
C VAL A 192 -4.02 -4.02 -24.61
N TYR A 193 -3.72 -2.72 -24.63
CA TYR A 193 -2.38 -2.17 -24.53
C TYR A 193 -2.33 -1.10 -23.44
N HIS A 194 -1.33 -1.16 -22.56
CA HIS A 194 -1.07 -0.13 -21.57
C HIS A 194 -0.10 0.90 -22.16
N VAL A 195 -0.49 2.17 -22.10
CA VAL A 195 0.32 3.29 -22.55
C VAL A 195 1.24 3.74 -21.43
N MET A 196 2.55 3.61 -21.58
CA MET A 196 3.54 4.15 -20.63
C MET A 196 4.81 4.61 -21.32
N ASN A 197 5.41 5.69 -20.81
CA ASN A 197 6.62 6.33 -21.36
C ASN A 197 6.55 6.68 -22.86
N GLY A 198 5.35 6.81 -23.42
CA GLY A 198 5.14 7.02 -24.86
C GLY A 198 5.22 5.75 -25.72
N GLU A 199 5.12 4.55 -25.14
CA GLU A 199 5.02 3.28 -25.86
C GLU A 199 3.71 2.54 -25.53
N LEU A 200 3.30 1.63 -26.43
CA LEU A 200 2.19 0.70 -26.25
C LEU A 200 2.73 -0.69 -25.85
N SER A 201 2.52 -1.09 -24.60
CA SER A 201 2.88 -2.43 -24.10
C SER A 201 1.64 -3.33 -24.09
N GLU A 202 1.69 -4.50 -24.72
CA GLU A 202 0.55 -5.44 -24.71
C GLU A 202 0.28 -5.95 -23.29
N VAL A 203 -0.98 -5.89 -22.86
CA VAL A 203 -1.44 -6.43 -21.56
C VAL A 203 -1.71 -7.92 -21.73
N THR A 204 -1.02 -8.74 -20.95
CA THR A 204 -1.04 -10.20 -21.07
C THR A 204 -1.61 -10.88 -19.82
N GLY A 205 -2.23 -12.05 -20.03
CA GLY A 205 -2.99 -12.76 -19.01
C GLY A 205 -4.48 -12.40 -19.03
N SER A 206 -5.20 -12.74 -17.96
CA SER A 206 -6.59 -12.31 -17.76
C SER A 206 -6.62 -10.85 -17.30
N ILE A 207 -7.53 -10.06 -17.84
CA ILE A 207 -7.78 -8.68 -17.42
C ILE A 207 -9.04 -8.67 -16.53
N PRO A 208 -8.95 -8.26 -15.25
CA PRO A 208 -10.09 -8.09 -14.35
C PRO A 208 -11.16 -7.15 -14.91
N SER A 209 -12.42 -7.31 -14.50
CA SER A 209 -13.52 -6.49 -15.04
C SER A 209 -13.33 -5.00 -14.78
N HIS A 210 -12.84 -4.63 -13.59
CA HIS A 210 -12.60 -3.23 -13.24
C HIS A 210 -11.55 -2.54 -14.14
N LEU A 211 -10.55 -3.27 -14.64
CA LEU A 211 -9.61 -2.75 -15.64
C LEU A 211 -10.19 -2.78 -17.07
N MET A 212 -11.11 -3.70 -17.38
CA MET A 212 -11.82 -3.72 -18.67
C MET A 212 -12.80 -2.55 -18.81
N GLU A 213 -13.34 -2.03 -17.71
CA GLU A 213 -14.15 -0.80 -17.67
C GLU A 213 -13.31 0.45 -18.01
N ASP A 214 -11.99 0.42 -17.79
CA ASP A 214 -11.03 1.48 -18.12
C ASP A 214 -10.43 1.38 -19.55
N VAL A 215 -10.88 0.47 -20.43
CA VAL A 215 -10.27 0.23 -21.75
C VAL A 215 -10.88 1.10 -22.84
N GLU A 216 -10.10 2.05 -23.34
CA GLU A 216 -10.52 2.96 -24.40
C GLU A 216 -10.39 2.36 -25.80
N THR A 217 -11.48 2.41 -26.57
CA THR A 217 -11.48 1.99 -27.99
C THR A 217 -11.15 3.17 -28.88
N VAL A 218 -9.90 3.26 -29.33
CA VAL A 218 -9.37 4.38 -30.13
C VAL A 218 -9.28 4.02 -31.62
N SER A 219 -9.25 5.05 -32.49
CA SER A 219 -9.06 4.84 -33.94
C SER A 219 -7.65 4.35 -34.28
N ASP A 220 -7.46 3.68 -35.42
CA ASP A 220 -6.13 3.31 -35.92
C ASP A 220 -5.16 4.50 -35.99
N SER A 221 -5.65 5.71 -36.30
CA SER A 221 -4.81 6.92 -36.34
C SER A 221 -4.36 7.43 -34.97
N VAL A 222 -5.14 7.20 -33.92
CA VAL A 222 -4.78 7.51 -32.53
C VAL A 222 -3.89 6.41 -31.95
N PHE A 223 -4.22 5.14 -32.22
CA PHE A 223 -3.41 3.98 -31.80
C PHE A 223 -2.00 4.04 -32.40
N ASN A 224 -1.89 4.16 -33.72
CA ASN A 224 -0.59 4.21 -34.42
C ASN A 224 0.15 5.56 -34.25
N SER A 225 -0.31 6.45 -33.34
CA SER A 225 0.44 7.66 -32.96
C SER A 225 1.58 7.37 -31.96
N LEU A 226 1.59 6.17 -31.37
CA LEU A 226 2.65 5.69 -30.48
C LEU A 226 3.35 4.44 -31.07
N PRO A 227 4.66 4.25 -30.82
CA PRO A 227 5.35 3.00 -31.09
C PRO A 227 4.84 1.85 -30.20
N MET A 228 4.90 0.63 -30.74
CA MET A 228 4.80 -0.59 -29.94
C MET A 228 6.06 -0.79 -29.10
N SER A 229 5.89 -1.09 -27.81
CA SER A 229 7.00 -1.51 -26.96
C SER A 229 7.52 -2.89 -27.37
N GLY A 230 8.81 -3.14 -27.11
CA GLY A 230 9.40 -4.48 -27.25
C GLY A 230 9.03 -5.44 -26.10
N SER A 231 8.26 -4.99 -25.11
CA SER A 231 7.89 -5.76 -23.91
C SER A 231 6.37 -5.80 -23.70
N THR A 232 5.92 -6.81 -22.94
CA THR A 232 4.54 -6.94 -22.46
C THR A 232 4.44 -6.60 -20.98
N VAL A 233 3.24 -6.23 -20.52
CA VAL A 233 2.90 -6.06 -19.11
C VAL A 233 1.81 -7.04 -18.68
N THR A 234 1.52 -7.11 -17.39
CA THR A 234 0.38 -7.85 -16.82
C THR A 234 -0.62 -6.90 -16.17
N SER A 235 -1.85 -7.37 -15.98
CA SER A 235 -2.91 -6.66 -15.23
C SER A 235 -2.45 -6.25 -13.81
N ALA A 236 -1.67 -7.10 -13.13
CA ALA A 236 -1.16 -6.80 -11.79
C ALA A 236 -0.12 -5.65 -11.81
N SER A 237 0.78 -5.62 -12.79
CA SER A 237 1.76 -4.53 -12.98
C SER A 237 1.17 -3.21 -13.49
N ILE A 238 -0.17 -3.11 -13.57
CA ILE A 238 -0.91 -1.87 -13.84
C ILE A 238 -1.51 -1.31 -12.53
N THR A 239 -1.64 -2.14 -11.49
CA THR A 239 -2.28 -1.79 -10.21
C THR A 239 -1.37 -1.95 -8.98
N ASP A 240 -0.11 -2.37 -9.16
CA ASP A 240 0.83 -2.70 -8.08
C ASP A 240 1.30 -1.51 -7.21
N ASN A 241 1.16 -0.27 -7.68
CA ASN A 241 1.57 0.94 -6.95
C ASN A 241 0.47 2.02 -6.83
N PRO A 242 -0.59 1.80 -6.02
CA PRO A 242 -1.65 2.79 -5.81
C PRO A 242 -1.19 4.05 -5.05
N LEU A 243 -0.06 3.96 -4.33
CA LEU A 243 0.60 5.12 -3.69
C LEU A 243 1.28 6.05 -4.72
N GLN A 244 1.59 5.51 -5.91
CA GLN A 244 2.37 6.15 -6.98
C GLN A 244 3.72 6.74 -6.55
N ALA A 245 4.28 6.27 -5.43
CA ALA A 245 5.57 6.70 -4.94
C ALA A 245 6.72 6.16 -5.80
N GLY A 246 7.81 6.92 -5.93
CA GLY A 246 9.07 6.47 -6.53
C GLY A 246 9.10 6.30 -8.06
N GLN A 247 8.01 6.58 -8.78
CA GLN A 247 7.90 6.36 -10.24
C GLN A 247 8.65 7.43 -11.07
N SER A 248 9.98 7.47 -10.93
CA SER A 248 10.84 7.97 -12.02
C SER A 248 10.78 7.00 -13.19
N SER A 249 10.79 7.50 -14.43
CA SER A 249 10.60 6.67 -15.64
C SER A 249 11.79 5.74 -15.93
N GLN A 250 11.88 4.61 -15.22
CA GLN A 250 12.70 3.47 -15.63
C GLN A 250 11.90 2.16 -15.66
N GLN A 251 11.63 1.78 -16.90
CA GLN A 251 11.22 0.47 -17.42
C GLN A 251 11.67 -0.72 -16.54
N ASN A 252 10.71 -1.34 -15.83
CA ASN A 252 10.95 -2.53 -15.01
C ASN A 252 11.07 -3.79 -15.89
N ASN A 253 12.25 -4.01 -16.48
CA ASN A 253 12.54 -5.10 -17.43
C ASN A 253 12.65 -6.49 -16.78
N ASN A 254 11.73 -6.85 -15.89
CA ASN A 254 11.59 -8.19 -15.31
C ASN A 254 10.93 -9.19 -16.27
N ASN A 255 11.49 -9.29 -17.48
CA ASN A 255 11.04 -10.24 -18.50
C ASN A 255 12.23 -10.97 -19.15
N ASN A 256 13.16 -11.43 -18.32
CA ASN A 256 14.28 -12.30 -18.71
C ASN A 256 14.06 -13.74 -18.20
N ASN A 257 12.84 -14.26 -18.39
CA ASN A 257 12.42 -15.58 -17.92
C ASN A 257 12.94 -16.71 -18.84
N ASN A 258 14.27 -16.78 -18.97
CA ASN A 258 14.97 -17.71 -19.86
C ASN A 258 15.57 -18.88 -19.08
N ASN A 259 14.74 -19.61 -18.35
CA ASN A 259 15.15 -20.76 -17.56
C ASN A 259 14.42 -22.03 -18.04
N ASN A 260 14.94 -22.62 -19.11
CA ASN A 260 14.50 -23.91 -19.63
C ASN A 260 14.84 -25.03 -18.63
N ASN A 261 13.92 -25.34 -17.72
CA ASN A 261 13.88 -26.64 -17.04
C ASN A 261 12.44 -27.01 -16.69
N ASN A 262 11.94 -28.09 -17.32
CA ASN A 262 10.68 -28.69 -16.96
C ASN A 262 10.76 -29.31 -15.56
N ASN A 263 9.83 -28.95 -14.67
CA ASN A 263 9.21 -29.91 -13.74
C ASN A 263 7.90 -29.33 -13.19
N ASN A 264 6.79 -30.03 -13.44
CA ASN A 264 5.53 -29.72 -12.78
C ASN A 264 5.61 -30.13 -11.30
N ASN A 265 5.48 -29.17 -10.38
CA ASN A 265 4.72 -29.41 -9.16
C ASN A 265 4.08 -28.11 -8.64
N THR A 266 2.95 -28.25 -7.95
CA THR A 266 2.22 -27.15 -7.32
C THR A 266 2.66 -26.92 -5.87
N THR A 267 2.30 -25.73 -5.35
CA THR A 267 2.16 -25.35 -3.94
C THR A 267 3.39 -25.11 -3.04
N THR A 268 3.24 -24.05 -2.23
CA THR A 268 3.85 -23.79 -0.91
C THR A 268 5.38 -23.69 -0.77
N ALA A 269 5.88 -22.48 -0.98
CA ALA A 269 6.60 -21.75 0.08
C ALA A 269 6.45 -20.24 -0.16
N GLN A 270 5.82 -19.50 0.77
CA GLN A 270 5.92 -18.04 0.79
C GLN A 270 7.30 -17.69 1.33
N SER A 271 8.03 -16.80 0.65
CA SER A 271 9.29 -16.27 1.17
C SER A 271 9.00 -15.49 2.46
N ASP A 272 9.59 -15.90 3.57
CA ASP A 272 9.61 -15.10 4.81
C ASP A 272 10.54 -13.87 4.70
N LEU A 273 11.11 -13.58 3.52
CA LEU A 273 11.75 -12.31 3.19
C LEU A 273 10.91 -11.55 2.16
N ASN A 274 10.49 -10.33 2.51
CA ASN A 274 9.99 -9.33 1.58
C ASN A 274 11.08 -8.25 1.33
N LEU A 275 11.18 -7.80 0.08
CA LEU A 275 12.10 -6.76 -0.38
C LEU A 275 11.33 -5.75 -1.23
N SER A 276 11.35 -4.47 -0.84
CA SER A 276 10.72 -3.39 -1.62
C SER A 276 11.67 -2.21 -1.82
N LEU A 277 11.53 -1.49 -2.93
CA LEU A 277 12.21 -0.21 -3.10
C LEU A 277 11.63 0.81 -2.13
N SER A 278 12.49 1.59 -1.46
CA SER A 278 12.04 2.67 -0.59
C SER A 278 11.69 3.90 -1.42
N ALA A 279 10.63 4.62 -1.06
CA ALA A 279 10.32 5.94 -1.64
C ALA A 279 11.47 6.97 -1.44
N ASN A 280 12.40 6.69 -0.52
CA ASN A 280 13.62 7.46 -0.28
C ASN A 280 14.82 6.99 -1.14
N THR A 281 14.59 6.22 -2.21
CA THR A 281 15.61 5.94 -3.24
C THR A 281 15.97 7.23 -3.96
N PRO A 282 17.26 7.63 -4.03
CA PRO A 282 17.66 8.84 -4.73
C PRO A 282 17.26 8.83 -6.21
N GLN A 283 16.65 9.92 -6.67
CA GLN A 283 16.41 10.12 -8.10
C GLN A 283 17.73 10.35 -8.84
N SER A 284 17.71 10.15 -10.17
CA SER A 284 18.89 10.40 -11.02
C SER A 284 19.41 11.83 -10.82
N GLN A 285 20.70 11.95 -10.49
CA GLN A 285 21.34 13.19 -10.04
C GLN A 285 22.73 13.37 -10.66
N THR A 286 23.10 14.61 -10.97
CA THR A 286 24.45 14.95 -11.44
C THR A 286 25.39 15.04 -10.23
N ILE A 287 26.31 14.09 -10.13
CA ILE A 287 27.24 13.97 -9.00
C ILE A 287 28.59 14.62 -9.36
N PRO A 288 29.18 15.47 -8.50
CA PRO A 288 30.53 15.98 -8.70
C PRO A 288 31.59 14.87 -8.72
N ALA A 289 32.60 15.02 -9.56
CA ALA A 289 33.73 14.08 -9.58
C ALA A 289 34.40 13.98 -8.20
N SER A 290 34.73 12.75 -7.79
CA SER A 290 35.30 12.42 -6.47
C SER A 290 34.39 12.68 -5.24
N SER A 291 33.07 12.80 -5.43
CA SER A 291 32.12 12.69 -4.30
C SER A 291 32.11 11.29 -3.69
N THR A 292 32.21 11.20 -2.36
CA THR A 292 32.13 9.96 -1.59
C THR A 292 30.75 9.80 -0.93
N HIS A 293 30.42 8.57 -0.49
CA HIS A 293 29.24 8.28 0.35
C HIS A 293 27.92 8.80 -0.29
N VAL A 294 27.76 8.53 -1.59
CA VAL A 294 26.61 8.95 -2.39
C VAL A 294 25.60 7.81 -2.44
N GLY A 295 24.37 8.07 -2.01
CA GLY A 295 23.27 7.11 -2.13
C GLY A 295 22.83 6.93 -3.60
N TYR A 296 22.70 5.68 -4.03
CA TYR A 296 22.19 5.30 -5.36
C TYR A 296 20.90 4.46 -5.28
N LEU A 297 20.75 3.65 -4.23
CA LEU A 297 19.63 2.74 -4.04
C LEU A 297 19.25 2.73 -2.56
N LYS A 298 17.96 2.65 -2.25
CA LYS A 298 17.48 2.36 -0.89
C LYS A 298 16.31 1.39 -0.96
N PHE A 299 16.40 0.29 -0.22
CA PHE A 299 15.37 -0.74 -0.16
C PHE A 299 15.00 -1.04 1.29
N ASN A 300 13.80 -1.55 1.49
CA ASN A 300 13.34 -2.09 2.76
C ASN A 300 13.48 -3.61 2.68
N ALA A 301 14.04 -4.25 3.71
CA ALA A 301 14.13 -5.70 3.85
C ALA A 301 13.40 -6.11 5.12
N THR A 302 12.31 -6.88 4.97
CA THR A 302 11.39 -7.20 6.07
C THR A 302 11.25 -8.71 6.20
N ALA A 303 11.49 -9.23 7.41
CA ALA A 303 11.19 -10.62 7.74
C ALA A 303 9.69 -10.79 8.01
N GLY A 304 9.12 -11.90 7.52
CA GLY A 304 7.70 -12.25 7.62
C GLY A 304 7.34 -12.90 8.95
N ASN A 305 6.83 -14.13 8.90
CA ASN A 305 6.41 -14.88 10.07
C ASN A 305 7.57 -15.60 10.78
N GLN A 306 8.72 -15.74 10.12
CA GLN A 306 9.96 -16.29 10.67
C GLN A 306 11.12 -15.29 10.55
N ALA A 307 12.09 -15.38 11.46
CA ALA A 307 13.30 -14.57 11.39
C ALA A 307 14.18 -15.00 10.19
N VAL A 308 14.58 -14.05 9.35
CA VAL A 308 15.46 -14.27 8.21
C VAL A 308 16.79 -13.53 8.40
N THR A 309 17.89 -14.18 8.03
CA THR A 309 19.22 -13.57 7.93
C THR A 309 19.57 -13.36 6.46
N LEU A 310 19.75 -12.11 6.04
CA LEU A 310 20.38 -11.80 4.74
C LEU A 310 21.90 -11.94 4.92
N ASN A 311 22.50 -12.86 4.17
CA ASN A 311 23.95 -13.15 4.25
C ASN A 311 24.75 -12.46 3.14
N ASN A 312 24.11 -12.13 2.02
CA ASN A 312 24.68 -11.40 0.89
C ASN A 312 23.56 -10.69 0.12
N ILE A 313 23.90 -9.61 -0.59
CA ILE A 313 23.02 -8.90 -1.53
C ILE A 313 23.88 -8.50 -2.73
N ASP A 314 23.68 -9.17 -3.86
CA ASP A 314 24.41 -8.89 -5.10
C ASP A 314 23.73 -7.74 -5.87
N VAL A 315 24.41 -6.60 -6.00
CA VAL A 315 23.90 -5.42 -6.71
C VAL A 315 24.54 -5.32 -8.10
N GLN A 316 23.75 -5.41 -9.16
CA GLN A 316 24.24 -5.31 -10.54
C GLN A 316 23.95 -3.93 -11.14
N ARG A 317 25.01 -3.19 -11.51
CA ARG A 317 24.91 -1.93 -12.27
C ARG A 317 24.55 -2.21 -13.74
N PHE A 318 23.71 -1.37 -14.31
CA PHE A 318 23.39 -1.34 -15.75
C PHE A 318 23.32 0.10 -16.26
N GLY A 319 23.34 0.29 -17.59
CA GLY A 319 23.25 1.60 -18.23
C GLY A 319 24.58 2.13 -18.79
N LEU A 320 24.63 3.44 -19.06
CA LEU A 320 25.78 4.12 -19.68
C LEU A 320 26.60 4.88 -18.63
N GLY A 321 27.86 4.50 -18.47
CA GLY A 321 28.83 5.08 -17.54
C GLY A 321 29.98 4.11 -17.33
N ASN A 322 31.20 4.59 -17.10
CA ASN A 322 32.37 3.73 -16.96
C ASN A 322 32.30 2.94 -15.64
N GLU A 323 33.08 1.86 -15.54
CA GLU A 323 33.26 1.14 -14.27
C GLU A 323 34.19 1.94 -13.34
N ASP A 324 35.27 2.52 -13.89
CA ASP A 324 36.22 3.37 -13.18
C ASP A 324 35.62 4.71 -12.66
N ASP A 325 34.34 5.01 -12.96
CA ASP A 325 33.61 6.15 -12.39
C ASP A 325 33.25 5.91 -10.91
N PHE A 326 33.36 4.67 -10.42
CA PHE A 326 33.07 4.23 -9.06
C PHE A 326 34.34 3.70 -8.39
N GLY A 327 34.54 4.02 -7.11
CA GLY A 327 35.65 3.48 -6.30
C GLY A 327 35.26 2.15 -5.66
N ASP A 328 34.43 2.24 -4.62
CA ASP A 328 33.83 1.10 -3.92
C ASP A 328 32.30 1.27 -3.87
N VAL A 329 31.58 0.16 -3.74
CA VAL A 329 30.12 0.12 -3.49
C VAL A 329 29.87 -0.80 -2.31
N TRP A 330 29.15 -0.32 -1.31
CA TRP A 330 28.77 -1.05 -0.10
C TRP A 330 27.29 -0.79 0.24
N LEU A 331 26.79 -1.45 1.27
CA LEU A 331 25.45 -1.23 1.83
C LEU A 331 25.57 -0.58 3.19
N GLU A 332 24.58 0.22 3.59
CA GLU A 332 24.56 0.87 4.90
C GLU A 332 23.25 0.58 5.64
N VAL A 333 23.36 0.35 6.94
CA VAL A 333 22.24 0.14 7.85
C VAL A 333 22.30 1.20 8.94
N ASN A 334 21.38 2.16 8.90
CA ASN A 334 21.33 3.33 9.79
C ASN A 334 22.54 4.28 9.71
N GLY A 335 23.32 4.23 8.62
CA GLY A 335 24.50 5.08 8.40
C GLY A 335 25.83 4.45 8.83
N GLU A 336 25.82 3.17 9.21
CA GLU A 336 27.02 2.33 9.39
C GLU A 336 27.09 1.29 8.24
N PRO A 337 28.28 0.93 7.74
CA PRO A 337 28.49 -0.10 6.72
C PRO A 337 28.48 -1.55 7.26
#